data_AF-A0A940XA70-F1
#
_entry.id   AF-A0A940XA70-F1
#
_cell.length_a   1.000
_cell.length_b   1.000
_cell.length_c   1.000
_cell.angle_alpha   90.00
_cell.angle_beta   90.00
_cell.angle_gamma   90.00
#
_symmetry.space_group_name_H-M   'P 1'
#
loop_
_entity.id
_entity.type
_entity.pdbx_description
1 polymer ?
#
loop_
_entity_poly.entity_id
_entity_poly.type
_entity_poly.pdbx_seq_one_letter_code
_entity_poly.pdbx_strand_id
1 'polypeptide(L)' 'MALNKETLKQDIISIITDMRARDENSDQEFAERLSTAIDTYVKAAKIIYQSGLVAPNGAVTGTFQGKLE' A
#
# COMPACT_ATOMS: atom_id res chain seq x y z
N MET A 1 -7.23 10.13 -5.09
CA MET A 1 -6.71 9.51 -6.32
C MET A 1 -6.89 8.03 -6.14
N ALA A 2 -7.47 7.33 -7.12
CA ALA A 2 -7.55 5.88 -7.08
C ALA A 2 -6.14 5.28 -7.01
N LEU A 3 -6.04 4.08 -6.43
CA LEU A 3 -4.79 3.34 -6.37
C LEU A 3 -4.15 3.21 -7.76
N ASN A 4 -2.92 3.72 -7.93
CA ASN A 4 -2.24 3.70 -9.20
C ASN A 4 -1.50 2.37 -9.42
N LYS A 5 -2.23 1.39 -9.96
CA LYS A 5 -1.68 0.06 -10.27
C LYS A 5 -0.56 0.10 -11.31
N GLU A 6 -0.58 1.08 -12.22
CA GLU A 6 0.45 1.21 -13.24
C GLU A 6 1.78 1.60 -12.61
N THR A 7 1.78 2.54 -11.67
CA THR A 7 3.00 2.92 -10.92
C THR A 7 3.59 1.73 -10.18
N LEU A 8 2.77 1.00 -9.40
CA LEU A 8 3.26 -0.20 -8.70
C LEU A 8 3.87 -1.24 -9.66
N LYS A 9 3.23 -1.46 -10.82
CA LYS A 9 3.76 -2.38 -11.83
C LYS A 9 5.12 -1.92 -12.35
N GLN A 10 5.28 -0.63 -12.65
CA GLN A 10 6.55 -0.08 -13.12
C GLN A 10 7.64 -0.17 -12.05
N ASP A 11 7.30 0.07 -10.78
CA ASP A 11 8.24 -0.07 -9.65
C ASP A 11 8.73 -1.51 -9.52
N ILE A 12 7.83 -2.50 -9.62
CA ILE A 12 8.18 -3.93 -9.58
C ILE A 12 9.07 -4.31 -10.77
N ILE A 13 8.76 -3.84 -11.98
CA ILE A 13 9.59 -4.09 -13.17
C ILE A 13 10.99 -3.51 -12.97
N SER A 14 11.10 -2.29 -12.43
CA SER A 14 12.37 -1.64 -12.13
C SER A 14 13.20 -2.47 -11.13
N ILE A 15 12.57 -2.92 -10.03
CA ILE A 15 13.21 -3.78 -9.03
C ILE A 15 13.73 -5.08 -9.68
N ILE A 16 12.90 -5.78 -10.47
CA ILE A 16 13.28 -7.04 -11.11
C ILE A 16 14.42 -6.82 -12.13
N THR A 17 14.36 -5.73 -12.89
CA THR A 17 15.40 -5.40 -13.88
C THR A 17 16.74 -5.14 -13.19
N ASP A 18 16.73 -4.39 -12.09
CA ASP A 18 17.92 -4.14 -11.28
C ASP A 18 18.47 -5.44 -10.67
N MET A 19 17.63 -6.30 -10.09
CA MET A 19 18.07 -7.59 -9.54
C MET A 19 18.69 -8.51 -10.60
N ARG A 20 18.15 -8.53 -11.82
CA ARG A 20 18.70 -9.33 -12.93
C ARG A 20 20.03 -8.81 -13.46
N ALA A 21 20.33 -7.52 -13.26
CA ALA A 21 21.58 -6.92 -13.69
C ALA A 21 22.73 -7.15 -12.70
N ARG A 22 22.46 -7.75 -11.54
CA ARG A 22 23.46 -8.03 -10.51
C ARG A 22 24.03 -9.43 -10.67
N ASP A 23 25.33 -9.55 -10.40
CA ASP A 23 26.05 -10.83 -10.48
C ASP A 23 25.77 -11.75 -9.28
N GLU A 24 25.37 -11.18 -8.14
CA GLU A 24 24.99 -11.92 -6.93
C GLU A 24 23.48 -11.86 -6.69
N ASN A 25 22.89 -13.03 -6.40
CA ASN A 25 21.49 -13.12 -5.99
C ASN A 25 21.30 -12.50 -4.60
N SER A 26 20.41 -11.52 -4.49
CA SER A 26 20.07 -10.83 -3.24
C SER A 26 18.56 -10.92 -2.95
N ASP A 27 18.10 -12.13 -2.63
CA ASP A 27 16.68 -12.42 -2.40
C ASP A 27 16.08 -11.58 -1.26
N GLN A 28 16.88 -11.29 -0.23
CA GLN A 28 16.46 -10.49 0.91
C GLN A 28 16.22 -9.02 0.52
N GLU A 29 17.12 -8.44 -0.27
CA GLU A 29 16.93 -7.07 -0.78
C GLU A 29 15.73 -6.99 -1.72
N PHE A 30 15.57 -7.99 -2.61
CA PHE A 30 14.41 -8.08 -3.48
C PHE A 30 13.10 -8.08 -2.66
N ALA A 31 13.02 -8.92 -1.64
CA ALA A 31 11.85 -9.02 -0.77
C ALA A 31 11.57 -7.71 -0.03
N GLU A 32 12.61 -7.04 0.49
CA GLU A 32 12.47 -5.77 1.19
C GLU A 32 11.97 -4.65 0.27
N ARG A 33 12.54 -4.55 -0.93
CA ARG A 33 12.12 -3.55 -1.93
C ARG A 33 10.70 -3.80 -2.45
N LEU A 34 10.36 -5.06 -2.72
CA LEU A 34 9.03 -5.45 -3.15
C LEU A 34 7.97 -5.13 -2.08
N SER A 35 8.23 -5.53 -0.83
CA SER A 35 7.30 -5.27 0.27
C SER A 35 7.11 -3.78 0.54
N THR A 36 8.17 -2.97 0.41
CA THR A 36 8.11 -1.51 0.52
C THR A 36 7.25 -0.87 -0.59
N ALA A 37 7.38 -1.34 -1.84
CA ALA A 37 6.56 -0.84 -2.94
C ALA A 37 5.07 -1.16 -2.72
N ILE A 38 4.76 -2.35 -2.20
CA ILE A 38 3.39 -2.76 -1.86
C ILE A 38 2.85 -1.92 -0.69
N ASP A 39 3.62 -1.73 0.38
CA ASP A 39 3.22 -0.91 1.54
C ASP A 39 2.89 0.53 1.12
N THR A 40 3.75 1.13 0.28
CA THR A 40 3.53 2.47 -0.27
C THR A 40 2.24 2.53 -1.09
N TYR A 41 2.02 1.56 -1.97
CA TYR A 41 0.80 1.47 -2.76
C TYR A 41 -0.45 1.34 -1.87
N VAL A 42 -0.43 0.46 -0.86
CA VAL A 42 -1.56 0.26 0.05
C VAL A 42 -1.85 1.51 0.88
N LYS A 43 -0.81 2.24 1.35
CA LYS A 43 -0.98 3.50 2.09
C LYS A 43 -1.53 4.64 1.24
N ALA A 44 -1.36 4.58 -0.08
CA ALA A 44 -1.99 5.53 -1.00
C ALA A 44 -3.49 5.27 -1.20
N ALA A 45 -4.02 4.15 -0.68
CA ALA A 45 -5.44 3.84 -0.78
C ALA A 45 -6.28 4.90 -0.09
N LYS A 46 -7.27 5.42 -0.81
CA LYS A 46 -8.26 6.34 -0.26
C LYS A 46 -9.42 5.53 0.30
N ILE A 47 -9.75 5.78 1.56
CA ILE A 47 -10.94 5.21 2.19
C ILE A 47 -12.08 6.22 2.04
N ILE A 48 -13.16 5.80 1.40
CA ILE A 48 -14.42 6.53 1.40
C ILE A 48 -15.12 6.26 2.72
N TYR A 49 -15.27 7.32 3.51
CA TYR A 49 -15.99 7.29 4.76
C TYR A 49 -17.50 7.25 4.50
N GLN A 50 -18.18 6.17 4.90
CA GLN A 50 -19.61 6.02 4.63
C GLN A 50 -20.47 6.68 5.71
N SER A 51 -20.05 6.59 6.98
CA SER A 51 -20.75 7.19 8.11
C SER A 51 -19.81 7.43 9.29
N GLY A 52 -20.04 8.53 10.01
CA GLY A 52 -19.43 8.87 11.29
C GLY A 52 -19.60 7.79 12.37
N LEU A 53 -18.57 7.62 13.21
CA LEU A 53 -18.80 7.10 14.55
C LEU A 53 -19.39 8.21 15.41
N VAL A 54 -20.50 7.95 16.10
CA VAL A 54 -21.20 8.96 16.92
C VAL A 54 -21.45 8.38 18.31
N ALA A 55 -21.11 9.14 19.35
CA ALA A 55 -21.49 8.82 20.73
C ALA A 55 -22.24 10.03 21.33
N PRO A 56 -23.35 9.81 22.06
CA PRO A 56 -24.13 10.90 22.65
C PRO A 56 -23.37 11.67 23.75
N ASN A 57 -22.46 11.02 24.47
CA ASN A 57 -21.56 11.60 25.47
C ASN A 57 -20.32 10.69 25.64
N GLY A 58 -19.13 11.29 25.75
CA GLY A 58 -17.87 10.56 26.01
C GLY A 58 -17.06 10.21 24.77
N ALA A 59 -16.01 9.39 24.96
CA ALA A 59 -15.11 8.98 23.88
C ALA A 59 -15.84 8.10 22.86
N VAL A 60 -15.66 8.41 21.58
CA VAL A 60 -16.18 7.61 20.47
C VAL A 60 -15.20 6.49 20.18
N THR A 61 -15.58 5.25 20.46
CA THR A 61 -14.79 4.06 20.13
C THR A 61 -15.66 3.07 19.38
N GLY A 62 -15.22 2.61 18.21
CA GLY A 62 -15.99 1.68 17.39
C GLY A 62 -15.34 1.40 16.05
N THR A 63 -15.89 0.42 15.33
CA THR A 63 -15.50 0.10 13.95
C THR A 63 -16.23 1.05 13.00
N PHE A 64 -15.49 1.86 12.25
CA PHE A 64 -16.10 2.71 11.23
C PHE A 64 -16.30 1.90 9.94
N GLN A 65 -17.41 2.17 9.25
CA GLN A 65 -17.69 1.54 7.96
C GLN A 65 -17.08 2.40 6.84
N GLY A 66 -16.04 1.86 6.21
CA GLY A 66 -15.36 2.47 5.08
C GLY A 66 -15.32 1.51 3.89
N LYS A 67 -15.19 2.07 2.68
CA LYS A 67 -14.87 1.31 1.46
C LYS A 67 -13.60 1.86 0.83
N LEU A 68 -12.75 0.97 0.31
CA LEU A 68 -11.62 1.38 -0.53
C LEU A 68 -12.16 1.86 -1.89
N GLU A 69 -11.59 2.95 -2.40
CA GLU A 69 -11.89 3.52 -3.73
C GLU A 69 -11.09 2.84 -4.85
#